data_AF-A0A5K0W367-F1
#
_entry.id   AF-A0A5K0W367-F1
#
_cell.length_a   1.000
_cell.length_b   1.000
_cell.length_c   1.000
_cell.angle_alpha   90.00
_cell.angle_beta   90.00
_cell.angle_gamma   90.00
#
_symmetry.space_group_name_H-M   'P 1'
#
loop_
_entity.id
_entity.type
_entity.pdbx_description
1 polymer ?
#
loop_
_entity_poly.entity_id
_entity_poly.type
_entity_poly.pdbx_seq_one_letter_code
_entity_poly.pdbx_strand_id
1 'polypeptide(L)' 'GPSRFDWDQGSHAWIYRRTKANLLSLLENELAELCGEPLSLS' A
#
# COMPACT_ATOMS: atom_id res chain seq x y z
N GLY A 1 -5.61 -10.00 -11.31
CA GLY A 1 -4.27 -10.00 -11.94
C GLY A 1 -3.30 -9.25 -11.05
N PRO A 2 -1.97 -9.44 -11.19
CA PRO A 2 -0.99 -8.81 -10.32
C PRO A 2 -1.05 -7.28 -10.43
N SER A 3 -1.06 -6.60 -9.28
CA SER A 3 -1.01 -5.14 -9.20
C SER A 3 0.44 -4.67 -9.32
N ARG A 4 0.72 -3.83 -10.31
CA ARG A 4 2.05 -3.21 -10.50
C ARG A 4 2.09 -1.86 -9.80
N PHE A 5 2.96 -1.71 -8.82
CA PHE A 5 3.26 -0.44 -8.17
C PHE A 5 4.53 0.15 -8.78
N ASP A 6 4.54 1.44 -9.07
CA ASP A 6 5.72 2.16 -9.54
C ASP A 6 6.16 3.18 -8.47
N TRP A 7 7.46 3.46 -8.39
CA TRP A 7 7.98 4.48 -7.50
C TRP A 7 7.53 5.87 -7.96
N ASP A 8 6.87 6.61 -7.07
CA ASP A 8 6.52 8.01 -7.26
C ASP A 8 7.48 8.91 -6.48
N GLN A 9 8.22 9.76 -7.19
CA GLN A 9 9.20 10.67 -6.58
C GLN A 9 8.54 11.81 -5.79
N GLY A 10 7.32 12.22 -6.15
CA GLY A 10 6.62 13.31 -5.47
C GLY A 10 6.17 12.89 -4.07
N SER A 11 5.53 11.73 -3.97
CA SER A 11 5.06 11.18 -2.71
C SER A 11 6.08 10.31 -1.98
N HIS A 12 7.27 10.08 -2.55
CA HIS A 12 8.29 9.16 -2.02
C HIS A 12 7.70 7.79 -1.64
N ALA A 13 6.87 7.24 -2.52
CA ALA A 13 6.13 6.02 -2.22
C ALA A 13 5.90 5.16 -3.46
N TRP A 14 5.61 3.88 -3.23
CA TRP A 14 5.18 2.95 -4.27
C TRP A 14 3.68 3.12 -4.51
N ILE A 15 3.31 3.59 -5.71
CA ILE A 15 1.93 3.94 -6.06
C ILE A 15 1.41 3.04 -7.17
N TYR A 16 0.18 2.54 -7.01
CA TYR A 16 -0.54 1.88 -8.08
C TYR A 16 -1.18 2.92 -9.00
N ARG A 17 -0.73 2.99 -10.26
CA ARG A 17 -1.16 4.05 -11.19
C ARG A 17 -2.68 4.14 -11.41
N ARG A 18 -3.39 3.01 -11.37
CA ARG A 18 -4.83 2.94 -11.70
C ARG A 18 -5.71 3.55 -10.62
N THR A 19 -5.43 3.26 -9.35
CA THR A 19 -6.26 3.70 -8.21
C THR A 19 -5.58 4.75 -7.35
N LYS A 20 -4.30 5.05 -7.63
CA LYS A 20 -3.43 5.89 -6.80
C LYS A 20 -3.20 5.36 -5.38
N ALA A 21 -3.43 4.06 -5.17
CA ALA A 21 -3.18 3.43 -3.87
C ALA A 21 -1.67 3.40 -3.55
N ASN A 22 -1.33 3.74 -2.31
CA ASN A 22 0.00 3.55 -1.74
C ASN A 22 0.17 2.08 -1.31
N LEU A 23 1.27 1.45 -1.70
CA LEU A 23 1.55 0.05 -1.38
C LEU A 23 1.61 -0.21 0.12
N LEU A 24 2.32 0.65 0.87
CA LEU A 24 2.52 0.47 2.31
C LEU A 24 1.18 0.53 3.04
N SER A 25 0.40 1.58 2.78
CA SER A 25 -0.93 1.74 3.39
C SER A 25 -1.90 0.62 2.99
N LEU A 26 -1.81 0.13 1.75
CA LEU A 26 -2.62 -1.01 1.31
C LEU A 26 -2.28 -2.28 2.10
N LEU A 27 -0.99 -2.57 2.28
CA LEU A 27 -0.53 -3.73 3.05
C LEU A 27 -0.90 -3.61 4.54
N GLU A 28 -0.73 -2.43 5.14
CA GLU A 28 -1.12 -2.19 6.54
C GLU A 28 -2.62 -2.44 6.75
N ASN A 29 -3.47 -1.94 5.84
CA ASN A 29 -4.90 -2.15 5.92
C ASN A 29 -5.28 -3.63 5.74
N GLU A 30 -4.76 -4.30 4.72
CA GLU A 30 -5.07 -5.71 4.45
C GLU A 30 -4.60 -6.62 5.60
N LEU A 31 -3.42 -6.36 6.16
CA LEU A 31 -2.91 -7.11 7.31
C LEU A 31 -3.68 -6.79 8.58
N ALA A 32 -4.07 -5.53 8.80
CA ALA A 32 -4.88 -5.17 9.95
C ALA A 32 -6.26 -5.85 9.92
N GLU A 33 -6.89 -5.91 8.75
CA GLU A 33 -8.15 -6.65 8.55
C GLU A 33 -7.97 -8.15 8.77
N LEU A 34 -6.84 -8.73 8.32
CA LEU A 34 -6.56 -10.15 8.47
C LEU A 34 -6.23 -10.54 9.93
N CYS A 35 -5.44 -9.72 10.62
CA CYS A 35 -5.01 -9.97 12.00
C CYS A 35 -6.05 -9.53 13.04
N GLY A 36 -6.97 -8.63 12.68
CA GLY A 36 -7.97 -8.06 13.59
C GLY A 36 -7.42 -6.98 14.51
N GLU A 37 -6.23 -6.46 14.24
CA GLU A 37 -5.57 -5.41 15.02
C GLU A 37 -4.82 -4.41 14.11
N PRO A 38 -4.75 -3.11 14.47
CA PRO A 38 -4.00 -2.13 13.69
C PRO A 38 -2.52 -2.50 13.59
N LEU A 39 -1.94 -2.37 12.39
CA LEU A 39 -0.56 -2.75 12.11
C LEU A 39 0.20 -1.59 11.45
N SER A 40 1.46 -1.40 11.86
CA SER A 40 2.38 -0.38 11.34
C SER A 40 3.61 -1.06 10.76
N LEU A 41 3.91 -0.81 9.49
CA LEU A 41 5.06 -1.39 8.77
C LEU A 41 6.21 -0.38 8.56
N SER A 42 6.05 0.86 9.04
CA SER A 42 7.02 1.96 8.97
C SER A 42 8.18 1.83 9.94
#